data_AF-A0A2A4VFQ0-F1
#
_entry.id   AF-A0A2A4VFQ0-F1
#
_cell.length_a   1.000
_cell.length_b   1.000
_cell.length_c   1.000
_cell.angle_alpha   90.00
_cell.angle_beta   90.00
_cell.angle_gamma   90.00
#
_symmetry.space_group_name_H-M   'P 1'
#
loop_
_entity.id
_entity.type
_entity.pdbx_description
1 polymer ?
#
loop_
_entity_poly.entity_id
_entity_poly.type
_entity_poly.pdbx_seq_one_letter_code
_entity_poly.pdbx_strand_id
1 'polypeptide(L)'
;MFALTNKPEMGARFYSALIQLAADHERGIDSMKVIQHMAGVLVETYYIFEDSDQAMQASFKKLSGLLNCHPAPGILAPYALPPAHIIDFETERGRLAARVFFEEWLDCNFELHDLILNVFQHIIIGWEDMGVPREETLRLLIECVKKCMAFEIAAQELCDVSIEYQVGRKDWSVGDCIAALSGVAGRRLAISLSSSEVCDYFRGSDLPDNLDRIVYNMTQEAVRLGVPAGSDWRFGLAANDTPINAPVDLIRELEPRCLRFFRAIGLNGSYDQAVSCAKAAGRMIAVASGGDLPEIEPAIAKPLAMSAITESYKFVCLDFDMVSF
;
A
#
# COMPACT_ATOMS: atom_id res chain seq x y z
N MET A 1 -32.55 -23.29 -12.63
CA MET A 1 -32.89 -22.86 -11.25
C MET A 1 -31.90 -21.77 -10.91
N PHE A 2 -32.27 -20.51 -11.13
CA PHE A 2 -31.38 -19.37 -10.92
C PHE A 2 -31.42 -19.02 -9.44
N ALA A 3 -30.33 -19.29 -8.71
CA ALA A 3 -30.13 -18.69 -7.41
C ALA A 3 -29.79 -17.22 -7.64
N LEU A 4 -30.81 -16.35 -7.67
CA LEU A 4 -30.62 -14.91 -7.51
C LEU A 4 -30.03 -14.71 -6.13
N THR A 5 -28.85 -14.12 -6.06
CA THR A 5 -28.15 -13.93 -4.79
C THR A 5 -29.02 -13.10 -3.84
N ASN A 6 -29.09 -13.48 -2.56
CA ASN A 6 -29.91 -12.77 -1.57
C ASN A 6 -29.24 -11.44 -1.20
N LYS A 7 -29.44 -10.40 -2.04
CA LYS A 7 -28.75 -9.11 -1.94
C LYS A 7 -28.87 -8.45 -0.56
N PRO A 8 -30.04 -8.41 0.11
CA PRO A 8 -30.14 -7.88 1.47
C PRO A 8 -29.27 -8.61 2.49
N GLU A 9 -29.25 -9.95 2.45
CA GLU A 9 -28.46 -10.77 3.37
C GLU A 9 -26.96 -10.58 3.14
N MET A 10 -26.54 -10.53 1.87
CA MET A 10 -25.16 -10.22 1.52
C MET A 10 -24.75 -8.81 1.94
N GLY A 11 -25.61 -7.82 1.71
CA GLY A 11 -25.37 -6.45 2.16
C GLY A 11 -25.19 -6.37 3.68
N ALA A 12 -25.99 -7.11 4.45
CA ALA A 12 -25.87 -7.18 5.90
C ALA A 12 -24.59 -7.89 6.37
N ARG A 13 -24.21 -9.01 5.72
CA ARG A 13 -22.93 -9.70 5.97
C ARG A 13 -21.74 -8.78 5.65
N PHE A 14 -21.80 -8.09 4.52
CA PHE A 14 -20.78 -7.16 4.06
C PHE A 14 -20.60 -5.98 5.02
N TYR A 15 -21.70 -5.34 5.42
CA TYR A 15 -21.72 -4.31 6.46
C TYR A 15 -21.08 -4.82 7.75
N SER A 16 -21.51 -5.99 8.23
CA SER A 16 -21.02 -6.54 9.50
C SER A 16 -19.54 -6.86 9.46
N ALA A 17 -19.04 -7.39 8.34
CA ALA A 17 -17.63 -7.69 8.15
C ALA A 17 -16.77 -6.42 8.21
N LEU A 18 -17.18 -5.33 7.53
CA LEU A 18 -16.44 -4.07 7.56
C LEU A 18 -16.35 -3.47 8.98
N ILE A 19 -17.47 -3.49 9.71
CA ILE A 19 -17.51 -2.98 11.09
C ILE A 19 -16.66 -3.86 12.02
N GLN A 20 -16.72 -5.18 11.89
CA GLN A 20 -15.93 -6.11 12.71
C GLN A 20 -14.43 -5.98 12.46
N LEU A 21 -14.00 -5.71 11.22
CA LEU A 21 -12.57 -5.50 10.90
C LEU A 21 -11.98 -4.26 11.59
N ALA A 22 -12.82 -3.28 11.91
CA ALA A 22 -12.46 -2.03 12.59
C ALA A 22 -12.81 -2.01 14.09
N ALA A 23 -13.35 -3.10 14.63
CA ALA A 23 -13.72 -3.19 16.03
C ALA A 23 -12.50 -3.49 16.92
N ASP A 24 -12.38 -2.74 18.01
CA ASP A 24 -11.44 -2.96 19.10
C ASP A 24 -12.27 -3.28 20.37
N HIS A 25 -11.90 -4.36 21.06
CA HIS A 25 -12.65 -4.84 22.23
C HIS A 25 -12.72 -3.82 23.38
N GLU A 26 -11.76 -2.90 23.48
CA GLU A 26 -11.68 -1.90 24.55
C GLU A 26 -12.10 -0.51 24.06
N ARG A 27 -11.86 -0.18 22.79
CA ARG A 27 -12.03 1.18 22.26
C ARG A 27 -13.26 1.36 21.38
N GLY A 28 -13.99 0.30 21.06
CA GLY A 28 -15.15 0.35 20.17
C GLY A 28 -14.73 0.32 18.70
N ILE A 29 -15.51 0.97 17.83
CA ILE A 29 -15.28 0.95 16.38
C ILE A 29 -14.45 2.17 15.97
N ASP A 30 -13.32 1.93 15.30
CA ASP A 30 -12.51 3.00 14.72
C ASP A 30 -13.06 3.41 13.34
N SER A 31 -13.74 4.56 13.29
CA SER A 31 -14.36 5.06 12.04
C SER A 31 -13.34 5.30 10.92
N MET A 32 -12.10 5.69 11.23
CA MET A 32 -11.09 5.92 10.21
C MET A 32 -10.66 4.60 9.57
N LYS A 33 -10.54 3.52 10.35
CA LYS A 33 -10.31 2.17 9.81
C LYS A 33 -11.45 1.72 8.91
N VAL A 34 -12.70 1.96 9.31
CA VAL A 34 -13.85 1.64 8.44
C VAL A 34 -13.75 2.41 7.12
N ILE A 35 -13.40 3.71 7.13
CA ILE A 35 -13.18 4.51 5.90
C ILE A 35 -12.06 3.89 5.04
N GLN A 36 -10.95 3.45 5.64
CA GLN A 36 -9.85 2.80 4.92
C GLN A 36 -10.25 1.44 4.33
N HIS A 37 -11.03 0.63 5.06
CA HIS A 37 -11.58 -0.61 4.54
C HIS A 37 -12.54 -0.38 3.38
N MET A 38 -13.43 0.61 3.50
CA MET A 38 -14.32 1.04 2.43
C MET A 38 -13.52 1.48 1.19
N ALA A 39 -12.43 2.22 1.39
CA ALA A 39 -11.55 2.61 0.31
C ALA A 39 -10.90 1.42 -0.40
N GLY A 40 -10.42 0.44 0.37
CA GLY A 40 -9.88 -0.82 -0.16
C GLY A 40 -10.90 -1.57 -1.01
N VAL A 41 -12.12 -1.75 -0.50
CA VAL A 41 -13.21 -2.40 -1.24
C VAL A 41 -13.46 -1.70 -2.57
N LEU A 42 -13.55 -0.37 -2.57
CA LEU A 42 -13.80 0.40 -3.80
C LEU A 42 -12.68 0.21 -4.81
N VAL A 43 -11.41 0.29 -4.39
CA VAL A 43 -10.27 0.07 -5.29
C VAL A 43 -10.31 -1.36 -5.88
N GLU A 44 -10.58 -2.38 -5.07
CA GLU A 44 -10.73 -3.76 -5.58
C GLU A 44 -11.91 -3.89 -6.55
N THR A 45 -13.02 -3.20 -6.27
CA THR A 45 -14.20 -3.17 -7.15
C THR A 45 -13.88 -2.49 -8.48
N TYR A 46 -13.09 -1.41 -8.47
CA TYR A 46 -12.74 -0.67 -9.68
C TYR A 46 -11.88 -1.49 -10.64
N TYR A 47 -11.02 -2.38 -10.11
CA TYR A 47 -10.23 -3.29 -10.93
C TYR A 47 -11.03 -4.37 -11.64
N ILE A 48 -12.32 -4.56 -11.31
CA ILE A 48 -13.22 -5.42 -12.08
C ILE A 48 -13.56 -4.78 -13.44
N PHE A 49 -13.52 -3.46 -13.54
CA PHE A 49 -13.85 -2.72 -14.75
C PHE A 49 -12.60 -2.45 -15.59
N GLU A 50 -12.77 -2.39 -16.92
CA GLU A 50 -11.67 -2.13 -17.85
C GLU A 50 -10.99 -0.76 -17.58
N ASP A 51 -11.80 0.29 -17.46
CA ASP A 51 -11.35 1.66 -17.15
C ASP A 51 -11.54 1.98 -15.66
N SER A 52 -10.59 1.52 -14.84
CA SER A 52 -10.63 1.68 -13.37
C SER A 52 -10.69 3.14 -12.90
N ASP A 53 -10.11 4.07 -13.64
CA ASP A 53 -10.13 5.51 -13.35
C ASP A 53 -11.51 6.12 -13.59
N GLN A 54 -12.17 5.75 -14.70
CA GLN A 54 -13.54 6.13 -15.00
C GLN A 54 -14.51 5.53 -13.99
N ALA A 55 -14.31 4.25 -13.62
CA ALA A 55 -15.09 3.59 -12.58
C ALA A 55 -14.98 4.35 -11.25
N MET A 56 -13.77 4.75 -10.85
CA MET A 56 -13.56 5.56 -9.64
C MET A 56 -14.31 6.90 -9.68
N GLN A 57 -14.20 7.66 -10.77
CA GLN A 57 -14.89 8.96 -10.89
C GLN A 57 -16.42 8.81 -10.90
N ALA A 58 -16.94 7.81 -11.62
CA ALA A 58 -18.36 7.51 -11.65
C ALA A 58 -18.89 7.13 -10.26
N SER A 59 -18.10 6.39 -9.49
CA SER A 59 -18.44 5.94 -8.14
C SER A 59 -18.48 7.11 -7.16
N PHE A 60 -17.51 8.03 -7.21
CA PHE A 60 -17.55 9.26 -6.41
C PHE A 60 -18.77 10.11 -6.73
N LYS A 61 -19.11 10.27 -8.01
CA LYS A 61 -20.30 11.01 -8.43
C LYS A 61 -21.58 10.33 -7.95
N LYS A 62 -21.67 9.00 -8.06
CA LYS A 62 -22.82 8.22 -7.63
C LYS A 62 -23.00 8.28 -6.11
N LEU A 63 -21.95 8.06 -5.33
CA LEU A 63 -22.00 8.13 -3.87
C LEU A 63 -22.33 9.54 -3.38
N SER A 64 -21.78 10.58 -4.01
CA SER A 64 -22.16 11.99 -3.74
C SER A 64 -23.66 12.22 -3.98
N GLY A 65 -24.20 11.66 -5.06
CA GLY A 65 -25.63 11.71 -5.37
C GLY A 65 -26.50 10.96 -4.34
N LEU A 66 -26.06 9.77 -3.92
CA LEU A 66 -26.73 8.97 -2.89
C LEU A 66 -26.75 9.67 -1.52
N LEU A 67 -25.65 10.34 -1.17
CA LEU A 67 -25.53 11.11 0.08
C LEU A 67 -26.17 12.49 -0.01
N ASN A 68 -26.52 12.94 -1.22
CA ASN A 68 -26.98 14.30 -1.53
C ASN A 68 -26.04 15.38 -0.95
N CYS A 69 -24.73 15.20 -1.12
CA CYS A 69 -23.72 16.14 -0.64
C CYS A 69 -22.50 16.20 -1.56
N HIS A 70 -21.61 17.16 -1.30
CA HIS A 70 -20.29 17.23 -1.92
C HIS A 70 -19.21 16.99 -0.86
N PRO A 71 -18.03 16.45 -1.23
CA PRO A 71 -16.94 16.32 -0.28
C PRO A 71 -16.51 17.69 0.24
N ALA A 72 -16.17 17.76 1.53
CA ALA A 72 -15.74 18.99 2.19
C ALA A 72 -14.61 19.70 1.40
N PRO A 73 -14.71 21.02 1.19
CA PRO A 73 -13.75 21.77 0.38
C PRO A 73 -12.46 22.08 1.15
N GLY A 74 -11.42 22.49 0.41
CA GLY A 74 -10.19 23.02 0.99
C GLY A 74 -9.05 22.00 1.13
N ILE A 75 -7.95 22.47 1.71
CA ILE A 75 -6.74 21.66 1.94
C ILE A 75 -6.96 20.84 3.21
N LEU A 76 -6.69 19.53 3.14
CA LEU A 76 -6.76 18.66 4.30
C LEU A 76 -5.65 18.99 5.29
N ALA A 77 -5.98 18.95 6.58
CA ALA A 77 -4.97 19.10 7.61
C ALA A 77 -3.93 17.96 7.50
N PRO A 78 -2.65 18.21 7.79
CA PRO A 78 -1.59 17.20 7.66
C PRO A 78 -1.83 15.91 8.46
N TYR A 79 -2.60 16.00 9.55
CA TYR A 79 -2.95 14.90 10.45
C TYR A 79 -4.36 14.31 10.17
N ALA A 80 -5.06 14.78 9.14
CA ALA A 80 -6.41 14.30 8.81
C ALA A 80 -6.41 12.86 8.29
N LEU A 81 -5.29 12.42 7.71
CA LEU A 81 -5.10 11.07 7.21
C LEU A 81 -4.05 10.33 8.03
N PRO A 82 -4.22 9.02 8.28
CA PRO A 82 -3.17 8.22 8.89
C PRO A 82 -1.89 8.18 8.05
N PRO A 83 -0.75 7.84 8.67
CA PRO A 83 0.49 7.52 7.96
C PRO A 83 0.30 6.52 6.80
N ALA A 84 1.11 6.65 5.75
CA ALA A 84 0.98 5.85 4.53
C ALA A 84 0.97 4.34 4.77
N HIS A 85 1.82 3.85 5.67
CA HIS A 85 1.92 2.43 6.00
C HIS A 85 0.61 1.88 6.62
N ILE A 86 -0.09 2.70 7.42
CA ILE A 86 -1.40 2.36 8.00
C ILE A 86 -2.47 2.38 6.92
N ILE A 87 -2.46 3.38 6.02
CA ILE A 87 -3.41 3.45 4.91
C ILE A 87 -3.26 2.21 4.02
N ASP A 88 -2.05 1.89 3.57
CA ASP A 88 -1.80 0.69 2.76
C ASP A 88 -2.27 -0.59 3.49
N PHE A 89 -1.94 -0.73 4.78
CA PHE A 89 -2.34 -1.89 5.58
C PHE A 89 -3.87 -2.05 5.70
N GLU A 90 -4.58 -1.01 6.15
CA GLU A 90 -6.03 -1.11 6.40
C GLU A 90 -6.82 -1.16 5.07
N THR A 91 -6.33 -0.49 4.02
CA THR A 91 -6.96 -0.60 2.69
C THR A 91 -6.77 -1.99 2.09
N GLU A 92 -5.62 -2.65 2.25
CA GLU A 92 -5.45 -4.05 1.80
C GLU A 92 -6.38 -5.01 2.54
N ARG A 93 -6.64 -4.81 3.84
CA ARG A 93 -7.66 -5.59 4.57
C ARG A 93 -9.05 -5.43 3.96
N GLY A 94 -9.39 -4.21 3.53
CA GLY A 94 -10.63 -3.93 2.80
C GLY A 94 -10.68 -4.62 1.43
N ARG A 95 -9.58 -4.60 0.67
CA ARG A 95 -9.46 -5.30 -0.61
C ARG A 95 -9.61 -6.81 -0.46
N LEU A 96 -8.94 -7.40 0.53
CA LEU A 96 -9.05 -8.83 0.85
C LEU A 96 -10.50 -9.21 1.19
N ALA A 97 -11.17 -8.40 2.02
CA ALA A 97 -12.57 -8.61 2.32
C ALA A 97 -13.40 -8.61 1.03
N ALA A 98 -13.21 -7.60 0.17
CA ALA A 98 -13.92 -7.51 -1.11
C ALA A 98 -13.74 -8.75 -1.99
N ARG A 99 -12.51 -9.28 -2.13
CA ARG A 99 -12.24 -10.51 -2.91
C ARG A 99 -13.09 -11.69 -2.44
N VAL A 100 -13.19 -11.91 -1.13
CA VAL A 100 -14.03 -12.98 -0.56
C VAL A 100 -15.50 -12.79 -0.93
N PHE A 101 -15.99 -11.56 -0.90
CA PHE A 101 -17.36 -11.26 -1.32
C PHE A 101 -17.57 -11.40 -2.83
N PHE A 102 -16.55 -11.13 -3.64
CA PHE A 102 -16.63 -11.26 -5.10
C PHE A 102 -16.73 -12.72 -5.54
N GLU A 103 -16.02 -13.63 -4.86
CA GLU A 103 -16.09 -15.07 -5.11
C GLU A 103 -17.51 -15.64 -4.88
N GLU A 104 -18.25 -15.08 -3.92
CA GLU A 104 -19.63 -15.49 -3.62
C GLU A 104 -20.69 -14.83 -4.53
N TRP A 105 -20.32 -13.78 -5.28
CA TRP A 105 -21.28 -13.00 -6.08
C TRP A 105 -21.52 -13.64 -7.45
N LEU A 106 -22.78 -14.01 -7.71
CA LEU A 106 -23.17 -14.69 -8.95
C LEU A 106 -23.90 -13.79 -9.96
N ASP A 107 -24.26 -12.57 -9.56
CA ASP A 107 -24.93 -11.60 -10.42
C ASP A 107 -23.91 -10.70 -11.16
N CYS A 108 -24.36 -9.66 -11.87
CA CYS A 108 -23.45 -8.81 -12.65
C CYS A 108 -22.65 -7.82 -11.76
N ASN A 109 -21.46 -7.43 -12.23
CA ASN A 109 -20.54 -6.56 -11.50
C ASN A 109 -21.10 -5.16 -11.20
N PHE A 110 -21.97 -4.64 -12.07
CA PHE A 110 -22.65 -3.36 -11.84
C PHE A 110 -23.60 -3.43 -10.65
N GLU A 111 -24.31 -4.55 -10.46
CA GLU A 111 -25.22 -4.72 -9.31
C GLU A 111 -24.46 -4.91 -8.00
N LEU A 112 -23.30 -5.56 -8.03
CA LEU A 112 -22.39 -5.66 -6.89
C LEU A 112 -21.88 -4.29 -6.45
N HIS A 113 -21.38 -3.51 -7.42
CA HIS A 113 -20.92 -2.15 -7.16
C HIS A 113 -22.04 -1.27 -6.56
N ASP A 114 -23.26 -1.40 -7.07
CA ASP A 114 -24.42 -0.69 -6.54
C ASP A 114 -24.77 -1.13 -5.11
N LEU A 115 -24.69 -2.41 -4.79
CA LEU A 115 -24.89 -2.90 -3.43
C LEU A 115 -23.84 -2.31 -2.48
N ILE A 116 -22.57 -2.29 -2.87
CA ILE A 116 -21.46 -1.74 -2.08
C ILE A 116 -21.70 -0.26 -1.77
N LEU A 117 -22.06 0.54 -2.78
CA LEU A 117 -22.32 1.97 -2.59
C LEU A 117 -23.54 2.23 -1.68
N ASN A 118 -24.59 1.40 -1.78
CA ASN A 118 -25.74 1.50 -0.88
C ASN A 118 -25.36 1.16 0.57
N VAL A 119 -24.56 0.11 0.81
CA VAL A 119 -24.04 -0.20 2.14
C VAL A 119 -23.22 0.97 2.69
N PHE A 120 -22.39 1.58 1.87
CA PHE A 120 -21.54 2.70 2.26
C PHE A 120 -22.36 3.94 2.61
N GLN A 121 -23.39 4.24 1.81
CA GLN A 121 -24.34 5.29 2.13
C GLN A 121 -24.97 5.05 3.51
N HIS A 122 -25.43 3.83 3.81
CA HIS A 122 -26.02 3.51 5.10
C HIS A 122 -25.04 3.69 6.27
N ILE A 123 -23.77 3.30 6.12
CA ILE A 123 -22.73 3.54 7.12
C ILE A 123 -22.57 5.03 7.39
N ILE A 124 -22.40 5.83 6.32
CA ILE A 124 -22.14 7.27 6.43
C ILE A 124 -23.32 8.01 7.04
N ILE A 125 -24.55 7.70 6.63
CA ILE A 125 -25.76 8.28 7.22
C ILE A 125 -25.89 7.90 8.70
N GLY A 126 -25.58 6.64 9.05
CA GLY A 126 -25.58 6.22 10.45
C GLY A 126 -24.57 6.99 11.32
N TRP A 127 -23.42 7.38 10.76
CA TRP A 127 -22.47 8.25 11.46
C TRP A 127 -22.92 9.71 11.53
N GLU A 128 -23.64 10.20 10.51
CA GLU A 128 -24.24 11.54 10.53
C GLU A 128 -25.27 11.67 11.67
N ASP A 129 -26.09 10.64 11.90
CA ASP A 129 -27.01 10.60 13.04
C ASP A 129 -26.29 10.65 14.40
N MET A 130 -25.01 10.28 14.44
CA MET A 130 -24.12 10.38 15.62
C MET A 130 -23.30 11.67 15.65
N GLY A 131 -23.53 12.61 14.72
CA GLY A 131 -22.90 13.93 14.69
C GLY A 131 -21.63 14.03 13.84
N VAL A 132 -21.27 13.00 13.06
CA VAL A 132 -20.11 13.06 12.14
C VAL A 132 -20.57 13.60 10.77
N PRO A 133 -20.04 14.72 10.27
CA PRO A 133 -20.48 15.27 8.99
C PRO A 133 -20.23 14.31 7.81
N ARG A 134 -21.27 14.02 7.02
CA ARG A 134 -21.15 13.17 5.82
C ARG A 134 -20.20 13.75 4.76
N GLU A 135 -20.10 15.08 4.66
CA GLU A 135 -19.22 15.77 3.71
C GLU A 135 -17.73 15.53 4.04
N GLU A 136 -17.38 15.52 5.33
CA GLU A 136 -16.04 15.22 5.81
C GLU A 136 -15.72 13.74 5.63
N THR A 137 -16.66 12.86 5.97
CA THR A 137 -16.52 11.41 5.76
C THR A 137 -16.29 11.07 4.29
N LEU A 138 -17.10 11.66 3.40
CA LEU A 138 -16.94 11.50 1.95
C LEU A 138 -15.59 12.03 1.46
N ARG A 139 -15.13 13.18 1.99
CA ARG A 139 -13.83 13.74 1.67
C ARG A 139 -12.69 12.79 2.05
N LEU A 140 -12.70 12.25 3.26
CA LEU A 140 -11.69 11.31 3.75
C LEU A 140 -11.70 10.00 2.96
N LEU A 141 -12.88 9.47 2.65
CA LEU A 141 -13.03 8.27 1.82
C LEU A 141 -12.40 8.45 0.43
N ILE A 142 -12.71 9.56 -0.26
CA ILE A 142 -12.16 9.87 -1.58
C ILE A 142 -10.63 9.89 -1.56
N GLU A 143 -10.04 10.47 -0.51
CA GLU A 143 -8.58 10.58 -0.40
C GLU A 143 -7.92 9.26 -0.07
N CYS A 144 -8.52 8.45 0.81
CA CYS A 144 -8.07 7.07 1.04
C CYS A 144 -8.15 6.23 -0.24
N VAL A 145 -9.24 6.34 -1.03
CA VAL A 145 -9.39 5.63 -2.31
C VAL A 145 -8.30 6.04 -3.29
N LYS A 146 -8.09 7.34 -3.50
CA LYS A 146 -7.04 7.84 -4.40
C LYS A 146 -5.66 7.36 -3.99
N LYS A 147 -5.37 7.37 -2.69
CA LYS A 147 -4.08 6.98 -2.15
C LYS A 147 -3.84 5.46 -2.25
N CYS A 148 -4.85 4.66 -1.95
CA CYS A 148 -4.82 3.21 -2.18
C CYS A 148 -4.60 2.87 -3.66
N MET A 149 -5.35 3.52 -4.57
CA MET A 149 -5.18 3.34 -6.01
C MET A 149 -3.76 3.72 -6.45
N ALA A 150 -3.22 4.84 -5.96
CA ALA A 150 -1.86 5.27 -6.25
C ALA A 150 -0.81 4.25 -5.78
N PHE A 151 -0.97 3.64 -4.60
CA PHE A 151 -0.07 2.58 -4.12
C PHE A 151 -0.11 1.32 -4.98
N GLU A 152 -1.30 0.89 -5.41
CA GLU A 152 -1.45 -0.29 -6.27
C GLU A 152 -0.87 -0.09 -7.66
N ILE A 153 -1.22 1.03 -8.31
CA ILE A 153 -0.67 1.36 -9.62
C ILE A 153 0.86 1.53 -9.51
N ALA A 154 1.36 2.22 -8.48
CA ALA A 154 2.80 2.35 -8.30
C ALA A 154 3.52 1.02 -8.08
N ALA A 155 2.96 0.12 -7.25
CA ALA A 155 3.56 -1.17 -7.02
C ALA A 155 3.71 -1.98 -8.32
N GLN A 156 2.70 -1.93 -9.19
CA GLN A 156 2.70 -2.63 -10.46
C GLN A 156 3.62 -1.96 -11.49
N GLU A 157 3.41 -0.68 -11.78
CA GLU A 157 4.16 0.05 -12.81
C GLU A 157 5.66 0.13 -12.50
N LEU A 158 6.06 0.27 -11.23
CA LEU A 158 7.47 0.27 -10.87
C LEU A 158 8.11 -1.11 -11.02
N CYS A 159 7.35 -2.18 -10.78
CA CYS A 159 7.80 -3.55 -11.02
C CYS A 159 8.01 -3.77 -12.54
N ASP A 160 7.02 -3.41 -13.36
CA ASP A 160 7.05 -3.59 -14.81
C ASP A 160 8.17 -2.76 -15.46
N VAL A 161 8.31 -1.47 -15.09
CA VAL A 161 9.39 -0.62 -15.58
C VAL A 161 10.77 -1.18 -15.22
N SER A 162 10.90 -1.79 -14.04
CA SER A 162 12.17 -2.40 -13.62
C SER A 162 12.51 -3.61 -14.50
N ILE A 163 11.54 -4.46 -14.81
CA ILE A 163 11.72 -5.62 -15.70
C ILE A 163 11.99 -5.18 -17.14
N GLU A 164 11.10 -4.39 -17.73
CA GLU A 164 11.17 -4.03 -19.15
C GLU A 164 12.41 -3.22 -19.49
N TYR A 165 12.77 -2.28 -18.63
CA TYR A 165 13.85 -1.35 -18.93
C TYR A 165 15.20 -1.86 -18.46
N GLN A 166 15.28 -2.44 -17.27
CA GLN A 166 16.57 -2.78 -16.68
C GLN A 166 17.02 -4.19 -17.02
N VAL A 167 16.14 -5.18 -16.89
CA VAL A 167 16.44 -6.55 -17.35
C VAL A 167 16.50 -6.58 -18.88
N GLY A 168 15.48 -5.99 -19.54
CA GLY A 168 15.36 -6.05 -21.00
C GLY A 168 16.38 -5.23 -21.81
N ARG A 169 17.02 -4.20 -21.22
CA ARG A 169 17.91 -3.29 -21.98
C ARG A 169 19.27 -3.02 -21.35
N LYS A 170 19.48 -3.38 -20.08
CA LYS A 170 20.70 -3.02 -19.33
C LYS A 170 21.33 -4.19 -18.59
N ASP A 171 20.97 -5.42 -18.96
CA ASP A 171 21.51 -6.66 -18.42
C ASP A 171 21.41 -6.77 -16.89
N TRP A 172 20.44 -6.11 -16.26
CA TRP A 172 20.15 -6.32 -14.84
C TRP A 172 19.56 -7.70 -14.63
N SER A 173 19.97 -8.37 -13.55
CA SER A 173 19.26 -9.53 -13.03
C SER A 173 17.98 -9.09 -12.32
N VAL A 174 17.04 -10.02 -12.12
CA VAL A 174 15.87 -9.77 -11.26
C VAL A 174 16.30 -9.42 -9.82
N GLY A 175 17.43 -9.98 -9.36
CA GLY A 175 18.04 -9.61 -8.08
C GLY A 175 18.45 -8.13 -8.00
N ASP A 176 18.98 -7.56 -9.09
CA ASP A 176 19.32 -6.13 -9.16
C ASP A 176 18.05 -5.27 -9.07
N CYS A 177 16.94 -5.69 -9.70
CA CYS A 177 15.65 -5.01 -9.56
C CYS A 177 15.14 -5.05 -8.11
N ILE A 178 15.24 -6.19 -7.42
CA ILE A 178 14.88 -6.31 -6.00
C ILE A 178 15.72 -5.35 -5.15
N ALA A 179 17.05 -5.36 -5.32
CA ALA A 179 17.96 -4.51 -4.57
C ALA A 179 17.73 -3.02 -4.86
N ALA A 180 17.47 -2.65 -6.12
CA ALA A 180 17.20 -1.29 -6.53
C ALA A 180 15.91 -0.74 -5.90
N LEU A 181 14.78 -1.45 -6.05
CA LEU A 181 13.48 -1.03 -5.51
C LEU A 181 13.51 -0.94 -3.98
N SER A 182 14.12 -1.94 -3.32
CA SER A 182 14.29 -1.97 -1.86
C SER A 182 15.20 -0.83 -1.40
N GLY A 183 16.31 -0.58 -2.09
CA GLY A 183 17.22 0.51 -1.78
C GLY A 183 16.59 1.90 -1.95
N VAL A 184 15.81 2.10 -3.01
CA VAL A 184 15.02 3.33 -3.21
C VAL A 184 14.02 3.49 -2.06
N ALA A 185 13.31 2.43 -1.65
CA ALA A 185 12.38 2.51 -0.51
C ALA A 185 13.07 3.00 0.77
N GLY A 186 14.23 2.41 1.11
CA GLY A 186 15.01 2.78 2.29
C GLY A 186 15.52 4.23 2.23
N ARG A 187 16.01 4.66 1.06
CA ARG A 187 16.44 6.04 0.81
C ARG A 187 15.29 7.04 0.94
N ARG A 188 14.13 6.77 0.33
CA ARG A 188 12.95 7.66 0.40
C ARG A 188 12.42 7.76 1.83
N LEU A 189 12.46 6.67 2.60
CA LEU A 189 12.13 6.68 4.01
C LEU A 189 13.09 7.58 4.80
N ALA A 190 14.40 7.40 4.64
CA ALA A 190 15.38 8.24 5.33
C ALA A 190 15.19 9.74 5.01
N ILE A 191 14.96 10.10 3.74
CA ILE A 191 14.65 11.48 3.30
C ILE A 191 13.33 11.99 3.92
N SER A 192 12.36 11.11 4.17
CA SER A 192 11.10 11.51 4.82
C SER A 192 11.24 11.83 6.31
N LEU A 193 12.29 11.30 6.95
CA LEU A 193 12.59 11.48 8.38
C LEU A 193 13.69 12.52 8.62
N SER A 194 14.45 12.90 7.58
CA SER A 194 15.60 13.81 7.69
C SER A 194 15.22 15.23 8.09
N SER A 195 13.95 15.63 8.00
CA SER A 195 13.48 16.93 8.50
C SER A 195 13.16 16.95 10.00
N SER A 196 13.24 15.81 10.70
CA SER A 196 12.69 15.66 12.06
C SER A 196 13.63 15.07 13.12
N GLU A 197 14.93 14.90 12.86
CA GLU A 197 15.87 14.25 13.80
C GLU A 197 15.47 12.80 14.18
N VAL A 198 14.62 12.14 13.38
CA VAL A 198 14.12 10.75 13.61
C VAL A 198 14.82 9.73 12.70
N CYS A 199 15.97 10.09 12.12
CA CYS A 199 16.79 9.16 11.34
C CYS A 199 17.70 8.39 12.31
N ASP A 200 17.17 7.29 12.86
CA ASP A 200 17.87 6.57 13.92
C ASP A 200 18.91 5.62 13.34
N TYR A 201 20.17 5.81 13.72
CA TYR A 201 21.21 4.81 13.47
C TYR A 201 20.97 3.58 14.33
N PHE A 202 20.99 2.40 13.72
CA PHE A 202 20.74 1.12 14.39
C PHE A 202 21.79 0.08 14.05
N ARG A 203 21.87 -0.95 14.91
CA ARG A 203 22.82 -2.06 14.79
C ARG A 203 22.07 -3.39 14.85
N GLY A 204 22.49 -4.34 14.02
CA GLY A 204 21.94 -5.70 13.99
C GLY A 204 20.52 -5.75 13.46
N SER A 205 19.72 -6.64 14.05
CA SER A 205 18.32 -6.91 13.67
C SER A 205 17.31 -5.94 14.27
N ASP A 206 17.74 -5.02 15.14
CA ASP A 206 16.86 -4.09 15.85
C ASP A 206 16.58 -2.87 14.96
N LEU A 207 15.66 -3.03 14.02
CA LEU A 207 15.25 -1.98 13.09
C LEU A 207 14.51 -0.86 13.82
N PRO A 208 14.72 0.42 13.46
CA PRO A 208 13.88 1.52 13.92
C PRO A 208 12.43 1.30 13.49
N ASP A 209 11.47 1.71 14.33
CA ASP A 209 10.03 1.48 14.11
C ASP A 209 9.57 1.88 12.69
N ASN A 210 10.04 3.02 12.19
CA ASN A 210 9.65 3.51 10.87
C ASN A 210 10.21 2.63 9.74
N LEU A 211 11.41 2.10 9.88
CA LEU A 211 11.99 1.17 8.91
C LEU A 211 11.29 -0.17 8.96
N ASP A 212 11.00 -0.67 10.16
CA ASP A 212 10.29 -1.93 10.35
C ASP A 212 8.88 -1.89 9.72
N ARG A 213 8.17 -0.78 9.84
CA ARG A 213 6.87 -0.57 9.18
C ARG A 213 6.98 -0.68 7.65
N ILE A 214 7.97 -0.04 7.02
CA ILE A 214 8.15 -0.11 5.56
C ILE A 214 8.57 -1.52 5.13
N VAL A 215 9.44 -2.19 5.89
CA VAL A 215 9.80 -3.59 5.67
C VAL A 215 8.54 -4.46 5.75
N TYR A 216 7.67 -4.22 6.73
CA TYR A 216 6.42 -4.95 6.87
C TYR A 216 5.54 -4.80 5.63
N ASN A 217 5.36 -3.59 5.06
CA ASN A 217 4.63 -3.41 3.79
C ASN A 217 5.23 -4.24 2.64
N MET A 218 6.55 -4.27 2.49
CA MET A 218 7.23 -5.12 1.50
C MET A 218 6.95 -6.60 1.72
N THR A 219 7.06 -7.07 2.97
CA THR A 219 6.83 -8.49 3.31
C THR A 219 5.39 -8.91 3.07
N GLN A 220 4.42 -8.07 3.45
CA GLN A 220 3.00 -8.34 3.24
C GLN A 220 2.68 -8.49 1.75
N GLU A 221 3.22 -7.60 0.92
CA GLU A 221 2.97 -7.65 -0.52
C GLU A 221 3.55 -8.92 -1.17
N ALA A 222 4.76 -9.30 -0.79
CA ALA A 222 5.37 -10.53 -1.30
C ALA A 222 4.61 -11.78 -0.85
N VAL A 223 4.24 -11.86 0.44
CA VAL A 223 3.50 -13.00 0.99
C VAL A 223 2.12 -13.12 0.35
N ARG A 224 1.44 -11.99 0.14
CA ARG A 224 0.15 -11.92 -0.57
C ARG A 224 0.22 -12.54 -1.97
N LEU A 225 1.37 -12.42 -2.63
CA LEU A 225 1.61 -12.95 -3.97
C LEU A 225 2.24 -14.35 -3.98
N GLY A 226 2.24 -15.05 -2.85
CA GLY A 226 2.59 -16.46 -2.77
C GLY A 226 4.02 -16.76 -2.28
N VAL A 227 4.79 -15.75 -1.88
CA VAL A 227 6.10 -15.99 -1.24
C VAL A 227 5.88 -16.59 0.15
N PRO A 228 6.57 -17.68 0.52
CA PRO A 228 6.41 -18.28 1.84
C PRO A 228 6.70 -17.26 2.95
N ALA A 229 5.79 -17.10 3.89
CA ALA A 229 5.98 -16.20 5.04
C ALA A 229 7.14 -16.65 5.96
N GLY A 230 7.48 -17.95 5.94
CA GLY A 230 8.42 -18.59 6.87
C GLY A 230 9.82 -17.94 6.91
N SER A 231 10.42 -18.01 8.12
CA SER A 231 11.63 -17.32 8.62
C SER A 231 11.47 -15.80 8.79
N ASP A 232 11.98 -15.27 9.90
CA ASP A 232 12.15 -13.82 10.08
C ASP A 232 13.02 -13.29 8.94
N TRP A 233 12.51 -12.34 8.15
CA TRP A 233 13.23 -11.83 6.98
C TRP A 233 14.52 -11.09 7.37
N ARG A 234 14.64 -10.70 8.64
CA ARG A 234 15.87 -10.16 9.24
C ARG A 234 16.98 -11.21 9.37
N PHE A 235 16.65 -12.50 9.26
CA PHE A 235 17.61 -13.59 9.30
C PHE A 235 18.52 -13.55 8.07
N GLY A 236 19.83 -13.31 8.28
CA GLY A 236 20.83 -13.18 7.22
C GLY A 236 21.39 -11.77 7.03
N LEU A 237 20.90 -10.77 7.78
CA LEU A 237 21.58 -9.48 7.88
C LEU A 237 22.98 -9.65 8.48
N ALA A 238 23.98 -8.98 7.91
CA ALA A 238 25.36 -9.06 8.36
C ALA A 238 25.51 -8.63 9.82
N ALA A 239 26.40 -9.29 10.55
CA ALA A 239 26.64 -9.07 11.98
C ALA A 239 27.50 -7.82 12.24
N ASN A 240 27.11 -6.66 11.69
CA ASN A 240 27.65 -5.33 11.99
C ASN A 240 29.18 -5.13 11.85
N ASP A 241 29.92 -6.10 11.33
CA ASP A 241 31.37 -6.08 11.12
C ASP A 241 31.75 -5.65 9.69
N THR A 242 30.77 -5.49 8.81
CA THR A 242 30.93 -5.02 7.44
C THR A 242 30.63 -3.52 7.33
N PRO A 243 31.42 -2.75 6.56
CA PRO A 243 31.07 -1.38 6.18
C PRO A 243 29.71 -1.32 5.49
N ILE A 244 29.05 -0.16 5.56
CA ILE A 244 27.78 0.05 4.88
C ILE A 244 27.96 -0.14 3.38
N ASN A 245 27.10 -0.98 2.79
CA ASN A 245 27.18 -1.38 1.39
C ASN A 245 25.83 -1.19 0.70
N ALA A 246 25.37 0.06 0.65
CA ALA A 246 24.15 0.40 -0.07
C ALA A 246 24.34 0.20 -1.59
N PRO A 247 23.33 -0.30 -2.34
CA PRO A 247 23.39 -0.45 -3.79
C PRO A 247 23.23 0.89 -4.52
N VAL A 248 24.14 1.84 -4.27
CA VAL A 248 24.02 3.24 -4.67
C VAL A 248 23.89 3.39 -6.20
N ASP A 249 24.62 2.60 -6.98
CA ASP A 249 24.57 2.68 -8.44
C ASP A 249 23.21 2.24 -9.00
N LEU A 250 22.64 1.16 -8.46
CA LEU A 250 21.29 0.71 -8.81
C LEU A 250 20.23 1.76 -8.43
N ILE A 251 20.35 2.36 -7.25
CA ILE A 251 19.45 3.41 -6.77
C ILE A 251 19.53 4.65 -7.67
N ARG A 252 20.74 5.13 -7.97
CA ARG A 252 20.96 6.30 -8.83
C ARG A 252 20.34 6.14 -10.20
N GLU A 253 20.30 4.91 -10.70
CA GLU A 253 19.72 4.63 -11.99
C GLU A 253 18.19 4.52 -11.98
N LEU A 254 17.62 3.86 -10.97
CA LEU A 254 16.18 3.63 -10.89
C LEU A 254 15.40 4.81 -10.31
N GLU A 255 15.92 5.48 -9.27
CA GLU A 255 15.23 6.55 -8.53
C GLU A 255 14.67 7.67 -9.43
N PRO A 256 15.40 8.19 -10.45
CA PRO A 256 14.85 9.23 -11.32
C PRO A 256 13.60 8.79 -12.09
N ARG A 257 13.43 7.49 -12.36
CA ARG A 257 12.24 6.94 -13.02
C ARG A 257 11.08 6.87 -12.05
N CYS A 258 11.31 6.33 -10.86
CA CYS A 258 10.33 6.31 -9.78
C CYS A 258 9.80 7.72 -9.50
N LEU A 259 10.69 8.70 -9.34
CA LEU A 259 10.31 10.09 -9.07
C LEU A 259 9.48 10.74 -10.19
N ARG A 260 9.78 10.44 -11.46
CA ARG A 260 8.96 10.93 -12.59
C ARG A 260 7.58 10.30 -12.58
N PHE A 261 7.50 9.00 -12.33
CA PHE A 261 6.24 8.27 -12.23
C PHE A 261 5.39 8.78 -11.06
N PHE A 262 5.98 8.90 -9.86
CA PHE A 262 5.31 9.45 -8.68
C PHE A 262 4.75 10.84 -8.91
N ARG A 263 5.49 11.71 -9.62
CA ARG A 263 4.99 13.03 -10.00
C ARG A 263 3.78 12.94 -10.93
N ALA A 264 3.78 12.00 -11.87
CA ALA A 264 2.67 11.82 -12.82
C ALA A 264 1.38 11.37 -12.11
N ILE A 265 1.48 10.53 -11.09
CA ILE A 265 0.33 10.05 -10.31
C ILE A 265 0.02 10.92 -9.08
N GLY A 266 0.74 12.03 -8.87
CA GLY A 266 0.51 12.96 -7.75
C GLY A 266 0.99 12.48 -6.38
N LEU A 267 1.84 11.44 -6.32
CA LEU A 267 2.36 10.88 -5.08
C LEU A 267 3.66 11.58 -4.64
N ASN A 268 3.53 12.79 -4.09
CA ASN A 268 4.69 13.65 -3.83
C ASN A 268 5.40 13.40 -2.49
N GLY A 269 4.73 12.78 -1.52
CA GLY A 269 5.29 12.56 -0.18
C GLY A 269 6.39 11.49 -0.17
N SER A 270 7.57 11.80 0.39
CA SER A 270 8.69 10.85 0.46
C SER A 270 8.33 9.57 1.21
N TYR A 271 7.51 9.66 2.25
CA TYR A 271 7.04 8.49 3.01
C TYR A 271 6.08 7.62 2.18
N ASP A 272 5.18 8.24 1.40
CA ASP A 272 4.28 7.54 0.48
C ASP A 272 5.05 6.82 -0.64
N GLN A 273 6.09 7.46 -1.14
CA GLN A 273 7.00 6.89 -2.14
C GLN A 273 7.80 5.72 -1.56
N ALA A 274 8.22 5.79 -0.29
CA ALA A 274 8.88 4.69 0.40
C ALA A 274 7.97 3.46 0.49
N VAL A 275 6.70 3.64 0.91
CA VAL A 275 5.69 2.56 0.93
C VAL A 275 5.49 1.98 -0.46
N SER A 276 5.36 2.83 -1.49
CA SER A 276 5.14 2.37 -2.87
C SER A 276 6.32 1.58 -3.43
N CYS A 277 7.55 2.03 -3.20
CA CYS A 277 8.75 1.30 -3.62
C CYS A 277 8.92 0.00 -2.84
N ALA A 278 8.62 -0.02 -1.54
CA ALA A 278 8.65 -1.23 -0.73
C ALA A 278 7.63 -2.26 -1.23
N LYS A 279 6.42 -1.80 -1.58
CA LYS A 279 5.39 -2.64 -2.19
C LYS A 279 5.83 -3.18 -3.55
N ALA A 280 6.37 -2.33 -4.43
CA ALA A 280 6.95 -2.76 -5.70
C ALA A 280 8.08 -3.79 -5.52
N ALA A 281 8.95 -3.61 -4.52
CA ALA A 281 9.98 -4.58 -4.16
C ALA A 281 9.37 -5.91 -3.71
N GLY A 282 8.31 -5.88 -2.90
CA GLY A 282 7.55 -7.08 -2.51
C GLY A 282 6.98 -7.85 -3.70
N ARG A 283 6.44 -7.13 -4.70
CA ARG A 283 6.00 -7.74 -5.98
C ARG A 283 7.16 -8.36 -6.74
N MET A 284 8.29 -7.66 -6.84
CA MET A 284 9.47 -8.17 -7.53
C MET A 284 10.02 -9.43 -6.86
N ILE A 285 10.02 -9.51 -5.53
CA ILE A 285 10.38 -10.73 -4.79
C ILE A 285 9.41 -11.86 -5.15
N ALA A 286 8.11 -11.59 -5.26
CA ALA A 286 7.15 -12.61 -5.67
C ALA A 286 7.32 -13.07 -7.11
N VAL A 287 7.68 -12.17 -8.03
CA VAL A 287 8.05 -12.52 -9.42
C VAL A 287 9.27 -13.44 -9.46
N ALA A 288 10.28 -13.15 -8.65
CA ALA A 288 11.53 -13.91 -8.64
C ALA A 288 11.42 -15.26 -7.89
N SER A 289 10.66 -15.28 -6.80
CA SER A 289 10.70 -16.33 -5.78
C SER A 289 9.37 -17.08 -5.60
N GLY A 290 8.33 -16.73 -6.36
CA GLY A 290 7.06 -17.42 -6.37
C GLY A 290 7.07 -18.68 -7.25
N GLY A 291 6.11 -19.57 -7.02
CA GLY A 291 5.89 -20.78 -7.83
C GLY A 291 6.77 -21.98 -7.45
N ASP A 292 6.60 -23.08 -8.19
CA ASP A 292 7.26 -24.36 -7.91
C ASP A 292 8.76 -24.37 -8.30
N LEU A 293 9.17 -23.49 -9.21
CA LEU A 293 10.54 -23.35 -9.71
C LEU A 293 10.94 -21.87 -9.70
N PRO A 294 11.33 -21.32 -8.54
CA PRO A 294 11.72 -19.93 -8.43
C PRO A 294 13.01 -19.64 -9.20
N GLU A 295 13.12 -18.46 -9.82
CA GLU A 295 14.38 -17.97 -10.41
C GLU A 295 15.41 -17.66 -9.31
N ILE A 296 14.93 -17.08 -8.21
CA ILE A 296 15.72 -16.80 -7.01
C ILE A 296 14.99 -17.42 -5.82
N GLU A 297 15.64 -18.33 -5.11
CA GLU A 297 15.09 -18.92 -3.89
C GLU A 297 14.65 -17.84 -2.89
N PRO A 298 13.49 -17.96 -2.22
CA PRO A 298 13.05 -17.00 -1.20
C PRO A 298 14.10 -16.76 -0.12
N ALA A 299 14.91 -17.77 0.21
CA ALA A 299 16.00 -17.68 1.18
C ALA A 299 17.15 -16.76 0.73
N ILE A 300 17.21 -16.37 -0.55
CA ILE A 300 18.19 -15.45 -1.14
C ILE A 300 17.56 -14.09 -1.41
N ALA A 301 16.35 -14.07 -1.98
CA ALA A 301 15.67 -12.82 -2.33
C ALA A 301 15.31 -11.98 -1.10
N LYS A 302 14.86 -12.60 0.00
CA LYS A 302 14.48 -11.87 1.22
C LYS A 302 15.70 -11.17 1.87
N PRO A 303 16.83 -11.85 2.14
CA PRO A 303 18.01 -11.16 2.69
C PRO A 303 18.58 -10.10 1.75
N LEU A 304 18.51 -10.31 0.42
CA LEU A 304 18.95 -9.32 -0.56
C LEU A 304 18.14 -8.02 -0.44
N ALA A 305 16.81 -8.13 -0.43
CA ALA A 305 15.91 -6.99 -0.26
C ALA A 305 16.14 -6.29 1.08
N MET A 306 16.26 -7.07 2.16
CA MET A 306 16.49 -6.58 3.51
C MET A 306 17.83 -5.84 3.62
N SER A 307 18.91 -6.40 3.09
CA SER A 307 20.21 -5.72 3.06
C SER A 307 20.11 -4.42 2.27
N ALA A 308 19.48 -4.41 1.10
CA ALA A 308 19.38 -3.22 0.28
C ALA A 308 18.59 -2.09 0.96
N ILE A 309 17.43 -2.38 1.56
CA ILE A 309 16.61 -1.37 2.24
C ILE A 309 17.29 -0.83 3.50
N THR A 310 17.90 -1.70 4.32
CA THR A 310 18.56 -1.29 5.56
C THR A 310 19.82 -0.48 5.30
N GLU A 311 20.67 -0.93 4.37
CA GLU A 311 21.94 -0.27 4.08
C GLU A 311 21.71 1.08 3.39
N SER A 312 20.70 1.19 2.53
CA SER A 312 20.34 2.47 1.89
C SER A 312 19.77 3.47 2.89
N TYR A 313 18.97 3.01 3.85
CA TYR A 313 18.48 3.85 4.94
C TYR A 313 19.65 4.39 5.78
N LYS A 314 20.55 3.50 6.23
CA LYS A 314 21.74 3.87 7.03
C LYS A 314 22.66 4.83 6.28
N PHE A 315 22.93 4.56 5.00
CA PHE A 315 23.79 5.39 4.15
C PHE A 315 23.32 6.85 4.15
N VAL A 316 22.01 7.05 4.00
CA VAL A 316 21.41 8.38 3.99
C VAL A 316 21.43 9.03 5.37
N CYS A 317 21.08 8.31 6.44
CA CYS A 317 21.14 8.89 7.79
C CYS A 317 22.57 9.36 8.15
N LEU A 318 23.60 8.59 7.80
CA LEU A 318 25.00 8.97 8.08
C LEU A 318 25.51 10.14 7.23
N ASP A 319 25.13 10.19 5.95
CA ASP A 319 25.47 11.34 5.10
C ASP A 319 24.90 12.65 5.67
N PHE A 320 23.73 12.61 6.32
CA PHE A 320 23.13 13.79 6.96
C PHE A 320 23.74 14.13 8.33
N ASP A 321 24.15 13.15 9.13
CA ASP A 321 24.90 13.39 10.38
C ASP A 321 26.23 14.10 10.10
N MET A 322 26.93 13.75 9.00
CA MET A 322 28.19 14.40 8.62
C MET A 322 28.03 15.84 8.11
N VAL A 323 26.85 16.24 7.64
CA VAL A 323 26.56 17.61 7.16
C VAL A 323 26.08 18.53 8.29
N SER A 324 25.79 17.96 9.46
CA SER A 324 25.21 18.67 10.62
C SER A 324 26.26 19.16 11.65
N PHE A 325 27.56 19.05 11.34
CA PHE A 325 28.70 19.54 12.15
C PHE A 325 29.45 20.70 11.49
#